data_AF-A0A4R6NC74-F1
#
_entry.id   AF-A0A4R6NC74-F1
#
_cell.length_a   1.000
_cell.length_b   1.000
_cell.length_c   1.000
_cell.angle_alpha   90.00
_cell.angle_beta   90.00
_cell.angle_gamma   90.00
#
_symmetry.space_group_name_H-M   'P 1'
#
loop_
_entity.id
_entity.type
_entity.pdbx_description
1 polymer ?
#
loop_
_entity_poly.entity_id
_entity_poly.type
_entity_poly.pdbx_seq_one_letter_code
_entity_poly.pdbx_strand_id
1 'polypeptide(L)'
;MNKLSSFLSGCAASASALIALTLLTGAKAPPTQFDEINVGRINIREPDGTLRMVISNRGQFPGAPWRGGEKPRPDRKDFAGMLFVNDEGTESGGLIQKGVIGRDGKPDSGLSLSFDRFRQDQVIQILHAEQGGQTLSQLAINDEPDSLGPDAMERTARFNALDKLDPAARRRAIEEMGREGLLPANRVRLGTTPAKASTLALSDAQGRQRLVLTVTPEGKPSIQFLDEQGKPVRSIDLETR
;
A
#
# COMPACT_ATOMS: atom_id res chain seq x y z
N MET A 1 -19.98 -49.25 56.54
CA MET A 1 -20.28 -48.02 55.75
C MET A 1 -21.60 -48.22 55.03
N ASN A 2 -22.49 -47.23 55.03
CA ASN A 2 -23.83 -47.33 54.43
C ASN A 2 -23.72 -47.25 52.89
N LYS A 3 -24.41 -48.10 52.12
CA LYS A 3 -24.34 -48.09 50.65
C LYS A 3 -24.71 -46.71 50.06
N LEU A 4 -25.62 -46.00 50.73
CA LEU A 4 -26.02 -44.64 50.39
C LEU A 4 -24.88 -43.62 50.57
N SER A 5 -24.06 -43.75 51.62
CA SER A 5 -22.92 -42.85 51.84
C SER A 5 -21.86 -43.05 50.77
N SER A 6 -21.58 -44.29 50.37
CA SER A 6 -20.62 -44.59 49.30
C SER A 6 -21.07 -44.06 47.92
N PHE A 7 -22.37 -44.17 47.60
CA PHE A 7 -22.94 -43.63 46.37
C PHE A 7 -22.86 -42.09 46.33
N LEU A 8 -23.26 -41.43 47.42
CA LEU A 8 -23.19 -39.96 47.52
C LEU A 8 -21.74 -39.44 47.45
N SER A 9 -20.79 -40.14 48.07
CA SER A 9 -19.36 -39.81 47.94
C SER A 9 -18.84 -39.95 46.50
N GLY A 10 -19.28 -40.97 45.77
CA GLY A 10 -18.95 -41.15 44.35
C GLY A 10 -19.51 -40.01 43.48
N CYS A 11 -20.79 -39.67 43.65
CA CYS A 11 -21.42 -38.56 42.92
C CYS A 11 -20.73 -37.21 43.20
N ALA A 12 -20.38 -36.94 44.46
CA ALA A 12 -19.68 -35.71 44.85
C ALA A 12 -18.27 -35.63 44.25
N ALA A 13 -17.54 -36.75 44.18
CA ALA A 13 -16.22 -36.83 43.54
C ALA A 13 -16.33 -36.58 42.02
N SER A 14 -17.30 -37.20 41.35
CA SER A 14 -17.52 -37.01 39.91
C SER A 14 -17.95 -35.59 39.57
N ALA A 15 -18.86 -34.99 40.36
CA ALA A 15 -19.28 -33.60 40.16
C ALA A 15 -18.11 -32.62 40.36
N SER A 16 -17.30 -32.84 41.41
CA SER A 16 -16.10 -32.04 41.67
C SER A 16 -15.07 -32.16 40.54
N ALA A 17 -14.86 -33.38 40.01
CA ALA A 17 -13.96 -33.61 38.89
C ALA A 17 -14.44 -32.93 37.60
N LEU A 18 -15.75 -32.96 37.33
CA LEU A 18 -16.34 -32.28 36.18
C LEU A 18 -16.22 -30.75 36.29
N ILE A 19 -16.49 -30.20 37.48
CA ILE A 19 -16.31 -28.76 37.76
C ILE A 19 -14.85 -28.36 37.58
N ALA A 20 -13.91 -29.12 38.15
CA ALA A 20 -12.48 -28.87 38.00
C ALA A 20 -12.05 -28.91 36.53
N LEU A 21 -12.53 -29.90 35.76
CA LEU A 21 -12.25 -30.00 34.33
C LEU A 21 -12.80 -28.79 33.58
N THR A 22 -14.05 -28.37 33.83
CA THR A 22 -14.64 -27.18 33.17
C THR A 22 -13.92 -25.88 33.54
N LEU A 23 -13.45 -25.73 34.79
CA LEU A 23 -12.68 -24.55 35.20
C LEU A 23 -11.29 -24.52 34.55
N LEU A 24 -10.64 -25.68 34.43
CA LEU A 24 -9.32 -25.82 33.80
C LEU A 24 -9.37 -25.65 32.27
N THR A 25 -10.44 -26.08 31.60
CA THR A 25 -10.59 -25.95 30.14
C THR A 25 -11.31 -24.69 29.69
N GLY A 26 -12.08 -24.05 30.57
CA GLY A 26 -12.88 -22.84 30.27
C GLY A 26 -12.16 -21.52 30.57
N ALA A 27 -11.08 -21.53 31.35
CA ALA A 27 -10.33 -20.33 31.68
C ALA A 27 -9.53 -19.85 30.46
N LYS A 28 -9.91 -18.70 29.89
CA LYS A 28 -9.05 -17.98 28.93
C LYS A 28 -7.96 -17.26 29.71
N ALA A 29 -6.69 -17.51 29.35
CA ALA A 29 -5.60 -16.69 29.86
C ALA A 29 -5.86 -15.22 29.48
N PRO A 30 -5.58 -14.26 30.39
CA PRO A 30 -5.65 -12.85 30.03
C PRO A 30 -4.66 -12.57 28.89
N PRO A 31 -4.94 -11.58 28.02
CA PRO A 31 -3.98 -11.15 27.01
C PRO A 31 -2.63 -10.80 27.63
N THR A 32 -1.54 -11.24 27.02
CA THR A 32 -0.20 -10.84 27.46
C THR A 32 -0.03 -9.33 27.26
N GLN A 33 0.46 -8.65 28.29
CA GLN A 33 0.74 -7.22 28.26
C GLN A 33 2.25 -7.00 28.23
N PHE A 34 2.69 -6.06 27.40
CA PHE A 34 4.08 -5.63 27.30
C PHE A 34 4.09 -4.11 27.39
N ASP A 35 5.04 -3.55 28.15
CA ASP A 35 5.30 -2.11 28.13
C ASP A 35 6.06 -1.72 26.85
N GLU A 36 7.01 -2.55 26.43
CA GLU A 36 7.84 -2.35 25.23
C GLU A 36 8.13 -3.68 24.53
N ILE A 37 8.21 -3.66 23.19
CA ILE A 37 8.55 -4.82 22.37
C ILE A 37 9.70 -4.45 21.43
N ASN A 38 10.90 -4.99 21.70
CA ASN A 38 12.08 -4.86 20.84
C ASN A 38 12.23 -6.09 19.94
N VAL A 39 11.78 -5.99 18.69
CA VAL A 39 11.79 -7.10 17.73
C VAL A 39 12.15 -6.60 16.33
N GLY A 40 12.67 -7.50 15.49
CA GLY A 40 12.95 -7.16 14.10
C GLY A 40 11.71 -7.19 13.19
N ARG A 41 10.76 -8.09 13.46
CA ARG A 41 9.55 -8.29 12.66
C ARG A 41 8.39 -8.84 13.50
N ILE A 42 7.19 -8.35 13.22
CA ILE A 42 5.91 -8.84 13.72
C ILE A 42 5.09 -9.30 12.51
N ASN A 43 4.58 -10.52 12.55
CA ASN A 43 3.58 -11.00 11.60
C ASN A 43 2.24 -11.13 12.33
N ILE A 44 1.20 -10.46 11.84
CA ILE A 44 -0.17 -10.67 12.31
C ILE A 44 -0.81 -11.74 11.42
N ARG A 45 -1.37 -12.76 12.04
CA ARG A 45 -1.98 -13.90 11.35
C ARG A 45 -3.35 -14.23 11.93
N GLU A 46 -4.22 -14.74 11.08
CA GLU A 46 -5.48 -15.38 11.48
C GLU A 46 -5.22 -16.71 12.21
N PRO A 47 -6.24 -17.29 12.90
CA PRO A 47 -6.11 -18.58 13.57
C PRO A 47 -5.71 -19.75 12.65
N ASP A 48 -6.05 -19.68 11.37
CA ASP A 48 -5.67 -20.67 10.34
C ASP A 48 -4.25 -20.45 9.78
N GLY A 49 -3.55 -19.41 10.23
CA GLY A 49 -2.20 -19.05 9.81
C GLY A 49 -2.13 -18.03 8.67
N THR A 50 -3.27 -17.64 8.07
CA THR A 50 -3.32 -16.64 6.99
C THR A 50 -2.69 -15.32 7.43
N LEU A 51 -1.77 -14.78 6.62
CA LEU A 51 -1.07 -13.52 6.93
C LEU A 51 -2.02 -12.32 6.71
N ARG A 52 -2.04 -11.39 7.66
CA ARG A 52 -2.88 -10.17 7.63
C ARG A 52 -2.07 -8.88 7.58
N MET A 53 -0.93 -8.88 8.25
CA MET A 53 -0.06 -7.72 8.28
C MET A 53 1.36 -8.13 8.64
N VAL A 54 2.33 -7.41 8.09
CA VAL A 54 3.73 -7.50 8.49
C VAL A 54 4.16 -6.13 8.98
N ILE A 55 4.85 -6.04 10.11
CA ILE A 55 5.62 -4.87 10.53
C ILE A 55 7.07 -5.34 10.62
N SER A 56 7.98 -4.70 9.91
CA SER A 56 9.37 -5.19 9.81
C SER A 56 10.39 -4.07 9.72
N ASN A 57 11.55 -4.33 10.31
CA ASN A 57 12.77 -3.60 10.01
C ASN A 57 13.27 -3.88 8.58
N ARG A 58 14.35 -3.21 8.19
CA ARG A 58 14.98 -3.32 6.86
C ARG A 58 15.56 -4.71 6.56
N GLY A 59 16.18 -5.35 7.55
CA GLY A 59 16.86 -6.64 7.36
C GLY A 59 15.91 -7.82 7.18
N GLN A 60 14.66 -7.69 7.60
CA GLN A 60 13.64 -8.75 7.56
C GLN A 60 12.41 -8.38 6.70
N PHE A 61 12.49 -7.25 5.97
CA PHE A 61 11.40 -6.76 5.14
C PHE A 61 11.08 -7.80 4.05
N PRO A 62 9.82 -8.25 3.93
CA PRO A 62 9.47 -9.34 3.02
C PRO A 62 9.46 -8.90 1.56
N GLY A 63 9.39 -9.87 0.66
CA GLY A 63 8.85 -9.70 -0.68
C GLY A 63 7.37 -9.28 -0.66
N ALA A 64 6.68 -9.43 -1.80
CA ALA A 64 5.26 -9.12 -1.88
C ALA A 64 4.41 -10.35 -1.49
N PRO A 65 3.59 -10.29 -0.43
CA PRO A 65 2.56 -11.29 -0.19
C PRO A 65 1.66 -11.44 -1.42
N TRP A 66 1.47 -12.67 -1.88
CA TRP A 66 0.68 -12.95 -3.07
C TRP A 66 0.03 -14.32 -3.01
N ARG A 67 -1.31 -14.35 -2.95
CA ARG A 67 -2.12 -15.58 -2.94
C ARG A 67 -1.63 -16.62 -1.93
N GLY A 68 -1.32 -16.15 -0.71
CA GLY A 68 -0.80 -16.97 0.40
C GLY A 68 0.70 -17.27 0.34
N GLY A 69 1.37 -16.95 -0.77
CA GLY A 69 2.82 -17.06 -0.93
C GLY A 69 3.54 -15.71 -0.84
N GLU A 70 4.82 -15.71 -1.19
CA GLU A 70 5.66 -14.51 -1.25
C GLU A 70 6.36 -14.44 -2.61
N LYS A 71 6.27 -13.28 -3.27
CA LYS A 71 7.01 -12.98 -4.51
C LYS A 71 8.25 -12.16 -4.19
N PRO A 72 9.45 -12.55 -4.67
CA PRO A 72 10.67 -11.79 -4.42
C PRO A 72 10.57 -10.35 -4.92
N ARG A 73 10.98 -9.39 -4.07
CA ARG A 73 11.10 -7.96 -4.40
C ARG A 73 12.50 -7.47 -4.08
N PRO A 74 13.51 -7.75 -4.94
CA PRO A 74 14.89 -7.36 -4.68
C PRO A 74 15.08 -5.84 -4.62
N ASP A 75 14.16 -5.07 -5.19
CA ASP A 75 14.06 -3.62 -5.14
C ASP A 75 13.64 -3.07 -3.77
N ARG A 76 13.13 -3.92 -2.86
CA ARG A 76 12.63 -3.49 -1.54
C ARG A 76 13.64 -3.62 -0.39
N LYS A 77 14.90 -3.98 -0.68
CA LYS A 77 15.94 -4.29 0.33
C LYS A 77 16.35 -3.13 1.23
N ASP A 78 16.04 -1.90 0.83
CA ASP A 78 16.43 -0.69 1.54
C ASP A 78 15.31 -0.11 2.40
N PHE A 79 14.13 -0.75 2.43
CA PHE A 79 12.96 -0.25 3.16
C PHE A 79 12.68 -1.04 4.43
N ALA A 80 12.12 -0.34 5.41
CA ALA A 80 11.42 -0.89 6.56
C ALA A 80 9.95 -0.44 6.50
N GLY A 81 9.08 -1.02 7.33
CA GLY A 81 7.71 -0.53 7.46
C GLY A 81 6.68 -1.62 7.69
N MET A 82 5.50 -1.43 7.11
CA MET A 82 4.31 -2.23 7.31
C MET A 82 3.67 -2.62 5.97
N LEU A 83 3.26 -3.88 5.80
CA LEU A 83 2.46 -4.32 4.64
C LEU A 83 1.11 -4.84 5.12
N PHE A 84 0.04 -4.41 4.45
CA PHE A 84 -1.31 -4.92 4.65
C PHE A 84 -1.57 -6.09 3.70
N VAL A 85 -2.27 -7.11 4.17
CA VAL A 85 -2.53 -8.34 3.40
C VAL A 85 -4.01 -8.69 3.49
N ASN A 86 -4.66 -8.89 2.35
CA ASN A 86 -6.07 -9.26 2.28
C ASN A 86 -6.31 -10.76 2.52
N ASP A 87 -7.57 -11.18 2.44
CA ASP A 87 -8.03 -12.53 2.78
C ASP A 87 -7.46 -13.60 1.82
N GLU A 88 -7.00 -13.21 0.64
CA GLU A 88 -6.32 -14.11 -0.29
C GLU A 88 -4.83 -14.30 0.05
N GLY A 89 -4.33 -13.61 1.07
CA GLY A 89 -2.90 -13.55 1.34
C GLY A 89 -2.14 -12.71 0.32
N THR A 90 -2.79 -11.70 -0.27
CA THR A 90 -2.20 -10.78 -1.25
C THR A 90 -2.01 -9.39 -0.63
N GLU A 91 -0.86 -8.76 -0.89
CA GLU A 91 -0.56 -7.37 -0.49
C GLU A 91 -1.69 -6.43 -0.93
N SER A 92 -2.08 -5.49 -0.08
CA SER A 92 -3.16 -4.54 -0.34
C SER A 92 -2.74 -3.12 0.05
N GLY A 93 -1.47 -2.81 -0.19
CA GLY A 93 -0.81 -1.59 0.22
C GLY A 93 0.08 -1.76 1.45
N GLY A 94 0.64 -0.65 1.91
CA GLY A 94 1.54 -0.64 3.04
C GLY A 94 2.09 0.74 3.34
N LEU A 95 2.81 0.83 4.46
CA LEU A 95 3.67 1.95 4.80
C LEU A 95 5.11 1.49 4.60
N ILE A 96 5.85 2.10 3.70
CA ILE A 96 7.29 1.87 3.56
C ILE A 96 8.07 3.13 3.86
N GLN A 97 9.22 2.97 4.48
CA GLN A 97 10.10 4.08 4.80
C GLN A 97 11.57 3.70 4.67
N LYS A 98 12.38 4.71 4.37
CA LYS A 98 13.84 4.65 4.45
C LYS A 98 14.39 6.03 4.78
N GLY A 99 15.64 6.08 5.22
CA GLY A 99 16.33 7.32 5.50
C GLY A 99 17.80 7.09 5.74
N VAL A 100 18.63 7.53 4.79
CA VAL A 100 20.09 7.51 4.89
C VAL A 100 20.67 8.73 4.19
N ILE A 101 21.92 9.08 4.51
CA ILE A 101 22.71 9.93 3.61
C ILE A 101 23.31 9.02 2.54
N GLY A 102 22.98 9.31 1.29
CA GLY A 102 23.47 8.61 0.12
C GLY A 102 24.99 8.75 -0.06
N ARG A 103 25.55 7.92 -0.94
CA ARG A 103 27.00 7.96 -1.26
C ARG A 103 27.43 9.28 -1.90
N ASP A 104 26.49 10.03 -2.45
CA ASP A 104 26.68 11.36 -3.02
C ASP A 104 26.61 12.49 -1.96
N GLY A 105 26.48 12.15 -0.67
CA GLY A 105 26.39 13.09 0.43
C GLY A 105 25.01 13.76 0.55
N LYS A 106 24.01 13.33 -0.24
CA LYS A 106 22.66 13.90 -0.21
C LYS A 106 21.69 12.97 0.51
N PRO A 107 20.54 13.47 1.01
CA PRO A 107 19.50 12.61 1.56
C PRO A 107 18.99 11.59 0.52
N ASP A 108 18.86 10.34 0.95
CA ASP A 108 18.03 9.31 0.32
C ASP A 108 17.03 8.83 1.38
N SER A 109 15.88 9.51 1.42
CA SER A 109 14.91 9.40 2.49
C SER A 109 13.50 9.46 1.95
N GLY A 110 12.56 8.81 2.61
CA GLY A 110 11.17 8.93 2.24
C GLY A 110 10.26 8.00 3.00
N LEU A 111 8.98 8.34 2.96
CA LEU A 111 7.88 7.54 3.48
C LEU A 111 6.77 7.51 2.45
N SER A 112 6.25 6.32 2.16
CA SER A 112 5.08 6.11 1.32
C SER A 112 4.05 5.31 2.09
N LEU A 113 2.81 5.81 2.16
CA LEU A 113 1.64 5.04 2.55
C LEU A 113 0.79 4.82 1.30
N SER A 114 0.60 3.56 0.91
CA SER A 114 -0.19 3.14 -0.23
C SER A 114 -1.40 2.32 0.15
N PHE A 115 -2.44 2.44 -0.67
CA PHE A 115 -3.61 1.57 -0.68
C PHE A 115 -3.74 1.01 -2.09
N ASP A 116 -3.65 -0.30 -2.21
CA ASP A 116 -3.73 -0.96 -3.51
C ASP A 116 -5.18 -1.31 -3.81
N ARG A 117 -5.56 -1.28 -5.09
CA ARG A 117 -6.82 -1.89 -5.52
C ARG A 117 -6.70 -3.40 -5.44
N PHE A 118 -7.81 -4.08 -5.21
CA PHE A 118 -7.84 -5.54 -5.12
C PHE A 118 -7.11 -6.20 -6.31
N ARG A 119 -6.02 -6.96 -6.02
CA ARG A 119 -5.11 -7.62 -6.98
C ARG A 119 -4.42 -6.69 -8.00
N GLN A 120 -4.54 -5.38 -7.81
CA GLN A 120 -3.95 -4.34 -8.63
C GLN A 120 -2.98 -3.52 -7.79
N ASP A 121 -2.47 -2.42 -8.34
CA ASP A 121 -1.51 -1.54 -7.64
C ASP A 121 -2.25 -0.35 -7.02
N GLN A 122 -1.47 0.66 -6.62
CA GLN A 122 -1.86 1.82 -5.83
C GLN A 122 -3.00 2.65 -6.42
N VAL A 123 -4.15 2.68 -5.74
CA VAL A 123 -5.25 3.63 -6.01
C VAL A 123 -5.16 4.89 -5.15
N ILE A 124 -4.55 4.82 -3.97
CA ILE A 124 -4.26 5.99 -3.15
C ILE A 124 -2.82 5.90 -2.66
N GLN A 125 -2.08 7.01 -2.74
CA GLN A 125 -0.74 7.11 -2.19
C GLN A 125 -0.52 8.47 -1.52
N ILE A 126 0.01 8.45 -0.31
CA ILE A 126 0.66 9.59 0.34
C ILE A 126 2.16 9.34 0.29
N LEU A 127 2.92 10.26 -0.28
CA LEU A 127 4.36 10.11 -0.48
C LEU A 127 5.09 11.39 -0.10
N HIS A 128 6.13 11.24 0.69
CA HIS A 128 7.23 12.18 0.76
C HIS A 128 8.54 11.46 0.43
N ALA A 129 9.36 12.04 -0.45
CA ALA A 129 10.65 11.49 -0.82
C ALA A 129 11.67 12.59 -1.10
N GLU A 130 12.91 12.33 -0.70
CA GLU A 130 14.09 13.14 -0.99
C GLU A 130 15.14 12.23 -1.62
N GLN A 131 15.58 12.58 -2.84
CA GLN A 131 16.60 11.82 -3.54
C GLN A 131 17.35 12.70 -4.54
N GLY A 132 18.69 12.60 -4.56
CA GLY A 132 19.52 13.31 -5.53
C GLY A 132 19.47 14.84 -5.43
N GLY A 133 18.96 15.38 -4.32
CA GLY A 133 18.72 16.82 -4.11
C GLY A 133 17.37 17.32 -4.61
N GLN A 134 16.48 16.40 -5.01
CA GLN A 134 15.09 16.70 -5.32
C GLN A 134 14.20 16.24 -4.17
N THR A 135 13.09 16.94 -3.99
CA THR A 135 12.06 16.61 -3.00
C THR A 135 10.72 16.46 -3.70
N LEU A 136 9.96 15.43 -3.34
CA LEU A 136 8.61 15.18 -3.79
C LEU A 136 7.71 15.00 -2.56
N SER A 137 6.66 15.80 -2.48
CA SER A 137 5.58 15.64 -1.50
C SER A 137 4.26 15.59 -2.26
N GLN A 138 3.51 14.50 -2.12
CA GLN A 138 2.23 14.34 -2.83
C GLN A 138 1.22 13.42 -2.15
N LEU A 139 -0.05 13.70 -2.42
CA LEU A 139 -1.17 12.77 -2.42
C LEU A 139 -1.54 12.47 -3.88
N ALA A 140 -1.66 11.19 -4.23
CA ALA A 140 -2.12 10.75 -5.54
C ALA A 140 -3.34 9.83 -5.40
N ILE A 141 -4.31 9.99 -6.29
CA ILE A 141 -5.43 9.07 -6.48
C ILE A 141 -5.41 8.59 -7.92
N ASN A 142 -5.45 7.28 -8.13
CA ASN A 142 -5.37 6.65 -9.44
C ASN A 142 -6.61 5.78 -9.69
N ASP A 143 -7.07 5.76 -10.93
CA ASP A 143 -7.86 4.66 -11.45
C ASP A 143 -6.88 3.53 -11.83
N GLU A 144 -7.19 2.32 -11.39
CA GLU A 144 -6.48 1.09 -11.74
C GLU A 144 -7.40 0.20 -12.59
N PRO A 145 -6.84 -0.68 -13.44
CA PRO A 145 -7.62 -1.62 -14.25
C PRO A 145 -8.59 -2.47 -13.42
N ASP A 146 -9.55 -3.11 -14.11
CA ASP A 146 -10.50 -4.01 -13.45
C ASP A 146 -9.75 -5.10 -12.66
N SER A 147 -10.16 -5.29 -11.41
CA SER A 147 -9.61 -6.30 -10.51
C SER A 147 -9.95 -7.73 -10.93
N LEU A 148 -10.93 -7.91 -11.82
CA LEU A 148 -11.27 -9.19 -12.44
C LEU A 148 -10.54 -9.44 -13.76
N GLY A 149 -9.85 -8.43 -14.29
CA GLY A 149 -8.97 -8.54 -15.45
C GLY A 149 -7.58 -9.02 -15.08
N PRO A 150 -6.57 -8.78 -15.96
CA PRO A 150 -5.19 -9.13 -15.67
C PRO A 150 -4.67 -8.44 -14.42
N ASP A 151 -4.06 -9.21 -13.52
CA ASP A 151 -3.58 -8.70 -12.24
C ASP A 151 -2.26 -7.91 -12.35
N ALA A 152 -1.85 -7.24 -11.27
CA ALA A 152 -0.62 -6.43 -11.26
C ALA A 152 0.65 -7.24 -11.63
N MET A 153 0.68 -8.54 -11.32
CA MET A 153 1.82 -9.40 -11.66
C MET A 153 1.83 -9.71 -13.16
N GLU A 154 0.69 -10.04 -13.73
CA GLU A 154 0.53 -10.26 -15.18
C GLU A 154 0.84 -8.98 -15.97
N ARG A 155 0.35 -7.83 -15.50
CA ARG A 155 0.67 -6.53 -16.10
C ARG A 155 2.16 -6.23 -16.05
N THR A 156 2.82 -6.49 -14.92
CA THR A 156 4.28 -6.35 -14.76
C THR A 156 5.04 -7.25 -15.73
N ALA A 157 4.62 -8.53 -15.86
CA ALA A 157 5.21 -9.46 -16.81
C ALA A 157 5.05 -8.99 -18.26
N ARG A 158 3.88 -8.42 -18.61
CA ARG A 158 3.64 -7.81 -19.93
C ARG A 158 4.60 -6.65 -20.16
N PHE A 159 4.75 -5.70 -19.23
CA PHE A 159 5.71 -4.60 -19.35
C PHE A 159 7.15 -5.09 -19.54
N ASN A 160 7.60 -6.07 -18.76
CA ASN A 160 8.93 -6.66 -18.89
C ASN A 160 9.17 -7.30 -20.27
N ALA A 161 8.14 -7.84 -20.91
CA ALA A 161 8.22 -8.33 -22.27
C ALA A 161 8.29 -7.17 -23.28
N LEU A 162 7.51 -6.11 -23.07
CA LEU A 162 7.49 -4.93 -23.95
C LEU A 162 8.82 -4.15 -23.93
N ASP A 163 9.54 -4.14 -22.80
CA ASP A 163 10.84 -3.47 -22.69
C ASP A 163 11.94 -4.10 -23.55
N LYS A 164 11.69 -5.30 -24.10
CA LYS A 164 12.60 -5.98 -25.03
C LYS A 164 12.33 -5.67 -26.49
N LEU A 165 11.23 -4.96 -26.79
CA LEU A 165 10.84 -4.58 -28.15
C LEU A 165 11.59 -3.34 -28.62
N ASP A 166 11.62 -3.12 -29.94
CA ASP A 166 12.06 -1.84 -30.47
C ASP A 166 11.12 -0.70 -30.01
N PRO A 167 11.60 0.56 -29.96
CA PRO A 167 10.82 1.66 -29.42
C PRO A 167 9.48 1.91 -30.12
N ALA A 168 9.35 1.63 -31.42
CA ALA A 168 8.11 1.86 -32.16
C ALA A 168 7.08 0.76 -31.87
N ALA A 169 7.51 -0.51 -31.84
CA ALA A 169 6.65 -1.61 -31.41
C ALA A 169 6.21 -1.46 -29.95
N ARG A 170 7.13 -1.08 -29.05
CA ARG A 170 6.81 -0.82 -27.64
C ARG A 170 5.76 0.28 -27.49
N ARG A 171 5.88 1.40 -28.21
CA ARG A 171 4.88 2.48 -28.18
C ARG A 171 3.50 1.98 -28.62
N ARG A 172 3.41 1.29 -29.76
CA ARG A 172 2.14 0.75 -30.26
C ARG A 172 1.47 -0.21 -29.27
N ALA A 173 2.26 -1.08 -28.64
CA ALA A 173 1.73 -2.03 -27.65
C ALA A 173 1.21 -1.33 -26.38
N ILE A 174 1.88 -0.28 -25.91
CA ILE A 174 1.39 0.52 -24.77
C ILE A 174 0.11 1.28 -25.13
N GLU A 175 0.03 1.86 -26.33
CA GLU A 175 -1.19 2.52 -26.81
C GLU A 175 -2.37 1.56 -26.92
N GLU A 176 -2.11 0.31 -27.32
CA GLU A 176 -3.12 -0.75 -27.35
C GLU A 176 -3.57 -1.14 -25.93
N MET A 177 -2.64 -1.33 -24.99
CA MET A 177 -2.98 -1.57 -23.58
C MET A 177 -3.82 -0.43 -22.98
N GLY A 178 -3.54 0.82 -23.35
CA GLY A 178 -4.34 1.97 -22.95
C GLY A 178 -5.76 1.90 -23.49
N ARG A 179 -5.93 1.52 -24.77
CA ARG A 179 -7.25 1.31 -25.39
C ARG A 179 -8.02 0.13 -24.78
N GLU A 180 -7.31 -0.89 -24.30
CA GLU A 180 -7.88 -2.04 -23.58
C GLU A 180 -8.22 -1.73 -22.11
N GLY A 181 -7.89 -0.54 -21.60
CA GLY A 181 -8.13 -0.18 -20.19
C GLY A 181 -7.20 -0.90 -19.20
N LEU A 182 -6.03 -1.35 -19.66
CA LEU A 182 -5.05 -2.11 -18.87
C LEU A 182 -3.96 -1.24 -18.24
N LEU A 183 -4.03 0.07 -18.44
CA LEU A 183 -3.10 1.04 -17.88
C LEU A 183 -3.75 1.83 -16.75
N PRO A 184 -3.03 2.09 -15.65
CA PRO A 184 -3.52 3.00 -14.63
C PRO A 184 -3.56 4.44 -15.13
N ALA A 185 -4.46 5.23 -14.56
CA ALA A 185 -4.63 6.64 -14.88
C ALA A 185 -4.70 7.48 -13.60
N ASN A 186 -3.79 8.43 -13.43
CA ASN A 186 -3.86 9.35 -12.29
C ASN A 186 -5.06 10.30 -12.45
N ARG A 187 -5.92 10.36 -11.43
CA ARG A 187 -7.14 11.18 -11.41
C ARG A 187 -6.98 12.46 -10.60
N VAL A 188 -6.26 12.36 -9.49
CA VAL A 188 -5.96 13.48 -8.60
C VAL A 188 -4.48 13.45 -8.25
N ARG A 189 -3.84 14.61 -8.33
CA ARG A 189 -2.52 14.84 -7.74
C ARG A 189 -2.54 16.14 -6.97
N LEU A 190 -2.24 16.07 -5.68
CA LEU A 190 -2.06 17.21 -4.80
C LEU A 190 -0.64 17.16 -4.24
N GLY A 191 0.16 18.19 -4.43
CA GLY A 191 1.54 18.15 -3.96
C GLY A 191 2.40 19.32 -4.42
N THR A 192 3.72 19.14 -4.33
CA THR A 192 4.71 20.10 -4.83
C THR A 192 5.35 19.61 -6.13
N THR A 193 5.52 20.53 -7.07
CA THR A 193 6.28 20.27 -8.31
C THR A 193 7.79 20.35 -8.05
N PRO A 194 8.64 19.86 -8.97
CA PRO A 194 10.09 20.08 -8.90
C PRO A 194 10.48 21.57 -8.86
N ALA A 195 9.63 22.44 -9.43
CA ALA A 195 9.78 23.90 -9.38
C ALA A 195 9.28 24.52 -8.06
N LYS A 196 8.97 23.71 -7.04
CA LYS A 196 8.47 24.13 -5.72
C LYS A 196 7.11 24.84 -5.73
N ALA A 197 6.36 24.77 -6.83
CA ALA A 197 4.98 25.24 -6.86
C ALA A 197 4.07 24.25 -6.12
N SER A 198 3.08 24.75 -5.38
CA SER A 198 1.99 23.95 -4.82
C SER A 198 0.93 23.72 -5.89
N THR A 199 0.46 22.49 -6.07
CA THR A 199 -0.41 22.13 -7.18
C THR A 199 -1.48 21.12 -6.80
N LEU A 200 -2.70 21.37 -7.27
CA LEU A 200 -3.77 20.37 -7.40
C LEU A 200 -4.07 20.19 -8.90
N ALA A 201 -3.86 18.98 -9.41
CA ALA A 201 -4.21 18.61 -10.78
C ALA A 201 -5.32 17.55 -10.77
N LEU A 202 -6.35 17.78 -11.59
CA LEU A 202 -7.45 16.86 -11.84
C LEU A 202 -7.41 16.39 -13.29
N SER A 203 -7.59 15.08 -13.48
CA SER A 203 -7.51 14.44 -14.79
C SER A 203 -8.82 13.74 -15.17
N ASP A 204 -9.02 13.58 -16.49
CA ASP A 204 -10.07 12.75 -17.05
C ASP A 204 -9.80 11.24 -16.85
N ALA A 205 -10.72 10.40 -17.33
CA ALA A 205 -10.61 8.94 -17.22
C ALA A 205 -9.44 8.32 -17.99
N GLN A 206 -8.81 9.07 -18.89
CA GLN A 206 -7.60 8.66 -19.59
C GLN A 206 -6.33 9.20 -18.90
N GLY A 207 -6.46 9.85 -17.75
CA GLY A 207 -5.35 10.44 -17.01
C GLY A 207 -4.84 11.76 -17.59
N ARG A 208 -5.56 12.35 -18.57
CA ARG A 208 -5.19 13.64 -19.15
C ARG A 208 -5.67 14.77 -18.24
N GLN A 209 -4.77 15.67 -17.84
CA GLN A 209 -5.12 16.79 -16.99
C GLN A 209 -6.17 17.70 -17.66
N ARG A 210 -7.15 18.16 -16.88
CA ARG A 210 -8.25 19.03 -17.33
C ARG A 210 -8.35 20.29 -16.51
N LEU A 211 -7.94 20.23 -15.25
CA LEU A 211 -7.93 21.36 -14.33
C LEU A 211 -6.65 21.33 -13.52
N VAL A 212 -5.94 22.46 -13.46
CA VAL A 212 -4.72 22.60 -12.66
C VAL A 212 -4.82 23.88 -11.85
N LEU A 213 -4.79 23.75 -10.52
CA LEU A 213 -4.67 24.86 -9.59
C LEU A 213 -3.24 24.92 -9.11
N THR A 214 -2.59 26.07 -9.25
CA THR A 214 -1.17 26.23 -8.92
C THR A 214 -0.94 27.51 -8.14
N VAL A 215 -0.07 27.43 -7.14
CA VAL A 215 0.55 28.60 -6.49
C VAL A 215 2.07 28.49 -6.67
N THR A 216 2.67 29.47 -7.34
CA THR A 216 4.12 29.49 -7.58
C THR A 216 4.90 29.75 -6.27
N PRO A 217 6.22 29.50 -6.22
CA PRO A 217 7.05 29.85 -5.06
C PRO A 217 6.98 31.33 -4.67
N GLU A 218 6.74 32.21 -5.63
CA GLU A 218 6.56 33.65 -5.44
C GLU A 218 5.15 34.03 -4.94
N GLY A 219 4.27 33.03 -4.74
CA GLY A 219 2.92 33.22 -4.23
C GLY A 219 1.88 33.59 -5.29
N LYS A 220 2.19 33.44 -6.59
CA LYS A 220 1.24 33.76 -7.67
C LYS A 220 0.23 32.62 -7.85
N PRO A 221 -1.09 32.83 -7.61
CA PRO A 221 -2.11 31.82 -7.82
C PRO A 221 -2.57 31.77 -9.29
N SER A 222 -2.92 30.58 -9.78
CA SER A 222 -3.58 30.39 -11.06
C SER A 222 -4.47 29.15 -11.08
N ILE A 223 -5.50 29.18 -11.92
CA ILE A 223 -6.35 28.04 -12.28
C ILE A 223 -6.33 27.91 -13.80
N GLN A 224 -5.93 26.76 -14.32
CA GLN A 224 -5.88 26.49 -15.76
C GLN A 224 -6.87 25.40 -16.14
N PHE A 225 -7.70 25.68 -17.15
CA PHE A 225 -8.56 24.71 -17.82
C PHE A 225 -7.86 24.25 -19.09
N LEU A 226 -7.65 22.93 -19.23
CA LEU A 226 -6.85 22.37 -20.32
C LEU A 226 -7.73 21.65 -21.35
N ASP A 227 -7.42 21.83 -22.64
CA ASP A 227 -8.02 21.08 -23.73
C ASP A 227 -7.54 19.62 -23.79
N GLU A 228 -8.06 18.86 -24.75
CA GLU A 228 -7.72 17.46 -24.95
C GLU A 228 -6.23 17.19 -25.17
N GLN A 229 -5.48 18.18 -25.67
CA GLN A 229 -4.05 18.15 -25.93
C GLN A 229 -3.22 18.67 -24.74
N GLY A 230 -3.87 19.08 -23.65
CA GLY A 230 -3.22 19.60 -22.44
C GLY A 230 -2.85 21.07 -22.52
N LYS A 231 -3.36 21.83 -23.50
CA LYS A 231 -3.10 23.26 -23.63
C LYS A 231 -4.13 24.07 -22.84
N PRO A 232 -3.72 25.14 -22.15
CA PRO A 232 -4.66 26.05 -21.49
C PRO A 232 -5.59 26.71 -22.51
N VAL A 233 -6.90 26.51 -22.35
CA VAL A 233 -7.95 27.23 -23.10
C VAL A 233 -8.55 28.37 -22.30
N ARG A 234 -8.43 28.31 -20.97
CA ARG A 234 -8.82 29.37 -20.06
C ARG A 234 -7.89 29.36 -18.84
N SER A 235 -7.48 30.53 -18.42
CA SER A 235 -6.74 30.75 -17.17
C SER A 235 -7.48 31.76 -16.31
N ILE A 236 -7.42 31.56 -15.01
CA ILE A 236 -7.83 32.54 -13.99
C ILE A 236 -6.61 32.78 -13.12
N ASP A 237 -6.13 34.01 -13.09
CA ASP A 237 -4.99 34.47 -12.31
C ASP A 237 -5.25 35.92 -11.85
N LEU A 238 -4.25 36.56 -11.24
CA LEU A 238 -4.40 37.93 -10.72
C LEU A 238 -4.50 39.00 -11.83
N GLU A 239 -4.12 38.69 -13.07
CA GLU A 239 -4.09 39.62 -14.19
C GLU A 239 -5.33 39.49 -15.08
N THR A 240 -5.97 38.32 -15.07
CA THR A 240 -7.23 38.02 -15.76
C THR A 240 -8.42 38.36 -14.87
N ARG A 241 -9.07 39.50 -15.16
CA ARG A 241 -10.34 39.91 -14.54
C ARG A 241 -11.54 39.15 -15.11
#